data_AF-A0A133UAN8-F1
#
_entry.id   AF-A0A133UAN8-F1
#
_cell.length_a   1.000
_cell.length_b   1.000
_cell.length_c   1.000
_cell.angle_alpha   90.00
_cell.angle_beta   90.00
_cell.angle_gamma   90.00
#
_symmetry.space_group_name_H-M   'P 1'
#
loop_
_entity.id
_entity.type
_entity.pdbx_description
1 polymer ?
#
loop_
_entity_poly.entity_id
_entity_poly.type
_entity_poly.pdbx_seq_one_letter_code
_entity_poly.pdbx_strand_id
1 'polypeptide(L)'
;KMIGSFDSGSYEFVNGLSLSHGDLEKITSHLLSSLLEGSGLSPDDIDFLSAYSDAFAKFEDPEEETELIREILGSCRTQLGGESKVSEPESPKIAANEPKSEMISTGANFILKSRDDLNVQPHVFLDLSTCFSGLAYSSGSKREVEVLVSGLGSAVLDALARGHPDVNSQYGSTLQISDPTGETYEEESSQLASQVAEQVRIRRAPSGTRRIGSIPVDVRESYDQKVKLIGCDVGKNESELDNIIEIGREASSYGTATIQRVIDLSFARLIGKMTRSLYEEGIIETGSGLCVSGRENFSKEKREEVKTLLVEMGLEKIAEKTVFVDNPASYYGVIKA
;
A
#
# COMPACT_ATOMS: atom_id res chain seq x y z
N LYS A 1 -33.82 17.54 10.61
CA LYS A 1 -34.03 16.10 10.35
C LYS A 1 -32.69 15.41 10.56
N MET A 2 -32.50 14.79 11.72
CA MET A 2 -31.35 13.94 12.01
C MET A 2 -31.39 12.74 11.05
N ILE A 3 -30.27 12.52 10.36
CA ILE A 3 -30.05 11.31 9.56
C ILE A 3 -29.85 10.16 10.56
N GLY A 4 -30.61 9.10 10.35
CA GLY A 4 -30.92 8.06 11.33
C GLY A 4 -29.77 7.17 11.75
N SER A 5 -30.01 6.52 12.88
CA SER A 5 -29.26 5.42 13.46
C SER A 5 -28.96 4.32 12.45
N PHE A 6 -27.70 3.88 12.39
CA PHE A 6 -27.33 2.61 11.79
C PHE A 6 -27.96 1.49 12.62
N ASP A 7 -28.82 0.70 11.97
CA ASP A 7 -29.42 -0.50 12.52
C ASP A 7 -28.29 -1.49 12.81
N SER A 8 -28.16 -1.92 14.08
CA SER A 8 -27.20 -2.94 14.49
C SER A 8 -27.67 -4.30 13.99
N GLY A 9 -27.46 -4.56 12.70
CA GLY A 9 -27.72 -5.86 12.09
C GLY A 9 -26.88 -6.94 12.76
N SER A 10 -27.53 -8.01 13.20
CA SER A 10 -26.85 -9.23 13.62
C SER A 10 -26.15 -9.84 12.41
N TYR A 11 -24.82 -9.88 12.43
CA TYR A 11 -24.03 -10.59 11.41
C TYR A 11 -23.96 -12.07 11.78
N GLU A 12 -24.49 -12.96 10.94
CA GLU A 12 -24.18 -14.38 11.01
C GLU A 12 -22.81 -14.62 10.37
N PHE A 13 -21.92 -15.27 11.11
CA PHE A 13 -20.65 -15.74 10.56
C PHE A 13 -20.92 -16.85 9.54
N VAL A 14 -20.79 -16.54 8.26
CA VAL A 14 -20.77 -17.54 7.19
C VAL A 14 -19.38 -18.18 7.20
N ASN A 15 -19.29 -19.43 7.66
CA ASN A 15 -18.08 -20.24 7.58
C ASN A 15 -17.83 -20.69 6.13
N GLY A 16 -17.27 -19.77 5.35
CA GLY A 16 -16.85 -20.00 3.97
C GLY A 16 -17.93 -19.70 2.94
N LEU A 17 -17.57 -18.88 1.96
CA LEU A 17 -18.31 -18.66 0.72
C LEU A 17 -17.45 -19.19 -0.42
N SER A 18 -17.93 -20.21 -1.15
CA SER A 18 -17.26 -20.68 -2.36
C SER A 18 -17.90 -19.98 -3.55
N LEU A 19 -17.12 -19.19 -4.28
CA LEU A 19 -17.56 -18.50 -5.48
C LEU A 19 -17.00 -19.22 -6.70
N SER A 20 -17.84 -19.51 -7.69
CA SER A 20 -17.37 -19.95 -9.01
C SER A 20 -16.88 -18.75 -9.83
N HIS A 21 -16.17 -19.01 -10.93
CA HIS A 21 -15.81 -17.96 -11.90
C HIS A 21 -17.05 -17.20 -12.40
N GLY A 22 -18.15 -17.90 -12.69
CA GLY A 22 -19.42 -17.27 -13.06
C GLY A 22 -20.08 -16.46 -11.94
N ASP A 23 -19.71 -16.66 -10.68
CA ASP A 23 -20.15 -15.81 -9.57
C ASP A 23 -19.28 -14.55 -9.44
N LEU A 24 -17.97 -14.64 -9.73
CA LEU A 24 -17.09 -13.47 -9.84
C LEU A 24 -17.56 -12.52 -10.95
N GLU A 25 -17.94 -13.07 -12.11
CA GLU A 25 -18.51 -12.28 -13.21
C GLU A 25 -19.75 -11.52 -12.76
N LYS A 26 -20.69 -12.19 -12.09
CA LYS A 26 -21.94 -11.58 -11.58
C LYS A 26 -21.66 -10.52 -10.52
N ILE A 27 -20.74 -10.78 -9.59
CA ILE A 27 -20.38 -9.84 -8.53
C ILE A 27 -19.75 -8.59 -9.14
N THR A 28 -18.74 -8.76 -9.99
CA THR A 28 -18.05 -7.65 -10.66
C THR A 28 -19.02 -6.83 -11.51
N SER A 29 -19.87 -7.53 -12.27
CA SER A 29 -20.95 -6.94 -13.05
C SER A 29 -21.92 -6.11 -12.20
N HIS A 30 -22.39 -6.67 -11.09
CA HIS A 30 -23.33 -6.00 -10.20
C HIS A 30 -22.69 -4.76 -9.55
N LEU A 31 -21.44 -4.89 -9.08
CA LEU A 31 -20.69 -3.78 -8.49
C LEU A 31 -20.49 -2.64 -9.48
N LEU A 32 -20.07 -2.94 -10.72
CA LEU A 32 -19.91 -1.91 -11.76
C LEU A 32 -21.24 -1.21 -12.07
N SER A 33 -22.31 -1.98 -12.25
CA SER A 33 -23.64 -1.42 -12.51
C SER A 33 -24.11 -0.52 -11.36
N SER A 34 -23.97 -0.97 -10.11
CA SER A 34 -24.32 -0.17 -8.93
C SER A 34 -23.45 1.09 -8.79
N LEU A 35 -22.16 1.02 -9.14
CA LEU A 35 -21.27 2.19 -9.16
C LEU A 35 -21.70 3.22 -10.21
N LEU A 36 -22.04 2.77 -11.43
CA LEU A 36 -22.53 3.64 -12.50
C LEU A 36 -23.86 4.30 -12.12
N GLU A 37 -24.83 3.50 -11.65
CA GLU A 37 -26.13 3.99 -11.19
C GLU A 37 -25.97 5.02 -10.04
N GLY A 38 -25.16 4.69 -9.02
CA GLY A 38 -24.91 5.57 -7.89
C GLY A 38 -24.18 6.86 -8.26
N SER A 39 -23.41 6.85 -9.35
CA SER A 39 -22.70 8.03 -9.86
C SER A 39 -23.51 8.83 -10.89
N GLY A 40 -24.65 8.30 -11.36
CA GLY A 40 -25.41 8.89 -12.46
C GLY A 40 -24.70 8.83 -13.81
N LEU A 41 -23.71 7.94 -13.95
CA LEU A 41 -22.94 7.73 -15.17
C LEU A 41 -23.54 6.58 -15.98
N SER A 42 -23.47 6.67 -17.30
CA SER A 42 -23.74 5.57 -18.20
C SER A 42 -22.44 4.85 -18.60
N PRO A 43 -22.51 3.61 -19.11
CA PRO A 43 -21.33 2.95 -19.69
C PRO A 43 -20.64 3.75 -20.80
N ASP A 44 -21.37 4.63 -21.49
CA ASP A 44 -20.83 5.49 -22.56
C ASP A 44 -20.01 6.66 -22.01
N ASP A 45 -20.18 7.02 -20.74
CA ASP A 45 -19.39 8.04 -20.07
C ASP A 45 -18.04 7.52 -19.54
N ILE A 46 -17.78 6.21 -19.68
CA ILE A 46 -16.52 5.59 -19.27
C ILE A 46 -15.57 5.51 -20.47
N ASP A 47 -14.53 6.33 -20.45
CA ASP A 47 -13.47 6.33 -21.47
C ASP A 47 -12.48 5.17 -21.26
N PHE A 48 -12.14 4.88 -20.01
CA PHE A 48 -11.11 3.91 -19.66
C PHE A 48 -11.34 3.26 -18.29
N LEU A 49 -11.10 1.95 -18.21
CA LEU A 49 -11.15 1.14 -16.99
C LEU A 49 -9.84 0.36 -16.84
N SER A 50 -9.22 0.49 -15.66
CA SER A 50 -8.08 -0.32 -15.21
C SER A 50 -8.36 -0.91 -13.84
N ALA A 51 -7.67 -1.99 -13.50
CA ALA A 51 -7.72 -2.60 -12.18
C ALA A 51 -6.33 -3.08 -11.75
N TYR A 52 -6.13 -3.17 -10.44
CA TYR A 52 -4.98 -3.78 -9.79
C TYR A 52 -5.46 -4.47 -8.52
N SER A 53 -4.64 -5.36 -7.96
CA SER A 53 -4.94 -6.06 -6.71
C SER A 53 -4.00 -5.62 -5.59
N ASP A 54 -4.44 -5.82 -4.35
CA ASP A 54 -3.59 -5.83 -3.15
C ASP A 54 -3.60 -7.19 -2.45
N ALA A 55 -4.29 -8.17 -3.03
CA ALA A 55 -4.52 -9.50 -2.45
C ALA A 55 -3.43 -10.51 -2.85
N PHE A 56 -2.17 -10.08 -2.94
CA PHE A 56 -1.06 -10.93 -3.42
C PHE A 56 -0.78 -12.14 -2.53
N ALA A 57 -1.23 -12.11 -1.27
CA ALA A 57 -1.06 -13.19 -0.31
C ALA A 57 -1.56 -14.55 -0.82
N LYS A 58 -2.54 -14.55 -1.73
CA LYS A 58 -3.17 -15.76 -2.25
C LYS A 58 -2.49 -16.37 -3.47
N PHE A 59 -1.55 -15.66 -4.09
CA PHE A 59 -0.90 -16.12 -5.32
C PHE A 59 0.35 -16.95 -5.04
N GLU A 60 0.64 -17.99 -5.81
CA GLU A 60 1.93 -18.70 -5.71
C GLU A 60 3.00 -18.07 -6.59
N ASP A 61 2.59 -17.57 -7.76
CA ASP A 61 3.43 -16.94 -8.78
C ASP A 61 3.03 -15.48 -9.04
N PRO A 62 3.96 -14.57 -9.39
CA PRO A 62 3.62 -13.22 -9.82
C PRO A 62 2.55 -13.17 -10.91
N GLU A 63 2.58 -14.05 -11.92
CA GLU A 63 1.69 -14.00 -13.09
C GLU A 63 0.21 -14.26 -12.77
N GLU A 64 -0.09 -14.93 -11.65
CA GLU A 64 -1.48 -15.21 -11.21
C GLU A 64 -2.29 -13.93 -10.96
N GLU A 65 -1.62 -12.83 -10.60
CA GLU A 65 -2.27 -11.53 -10.45
C GLU A 65 -2.87 -11.05 -11.78
N THR A 66 -2.14 -11.22 -12.87
CA THR A 66 -2.62 -10.84 -14.21
C THR A 66 -3.83 -11.65 -14.62
N GLU A 67 -3.89 -12.94 -14.28
CA GLU A 67 -5.05 -13.78 -14.55
C GLU A 67 -6.29 -13.25 -13.82
N LEU A 68 -6.19 -12.99 -12.51
CA LEU A 68 -7.29 -12.41 -11.73
C LEU A 68 -7.77 -11.07 -12.32
N ILE A 69 -6.83 -10.16 -12.62
CA ILE A 69 -7.19 -8.85 -13.17
C ILE A 69 -7.83 -9.01 -14.56
N ARG A 70 -7.33 -9.93 -15.40
CA ARG A 70 -7.92 -10.22 -16.72
C ARG A 70 -9.35 -10.73 -16.58
N GLU A 71 -9.64 -11.59 -15.60
CA GLU A 71 -11.00 -12.08 -15.33
C GLU A 71 -11.94 -10.94 -14.88
N ILE A 72 -11.49 -10.10 -13.95
CA ILE A 72 -12.26 -8.94 -13.47
C ILE A 72 -12.55 -7.97 -14.62
N LEU A 73 -11.52 -7.59 -15.38
CA LEU A 73 -11.66 -6.67 -16.50
C LEU A 73 -12.48 -7.26 -17.64
N GLY A 74 -12.34 -8.56 -17.92
CA GLY A 74 -13.16 -9.30 -18.88
C GLY A 74 -14.65 -9.27 -18.52
N SER A 75 -14.97 -9.42 -17.23
CA SER A 75 -16.34 -9.30 -16.71
C SER A 75 -16.93 -7.91 -16.96
N CYS A 76 -16.13 -6.86 -16.78
CA CYS A 76 -16.54 -5.47 -17.02
C CYS A 76 -16.72 -5.14 -18.51
N ARG A 77 -15.92 -5.73 -19.42
CA ARG A 77 -16.00 -5.46 -20.87
C ARG A 77 -17.40 -5.68 -21.44
N THR A 78 -18.06 -6.75 -20.99
CA THR A 78 -19.41 -7.11 -21.43
C THR A 78 -20.43 -6.02 -21.07
N GLN A 79 -20.22 -5.29 -19.97
CA GLN A 79 -21.10 -4.20 -19.55
C GLN A 79 -20.78 -2.85 -20.21
N LEU A 80 -19.51 -2.60 -20.55
CA LEU A 80 -19.05 -1.31 -21.07
C LEU A 80 -19.16 -1.17 -22.60
N GLY A 81 -19.65 -2.19 -23.30
CA GLY A 81 -19.99 -2.10 -24.73
C GLY A 81 -18.81 -2.28 -25.71
N GLY A 82 -17.67 -2.83 -25.27
CA GLY A 82 -16.59 -3.22 -26.20
C GLY A 82 -15.16 -3.13 -25.64
N GLU A 83 -14.19 -3.64 -26.42
CA GLU A 83 -12.78 -3.83 -26.02
C GLU A 83 -11.99 -2.53 -25.80
N SER A 84 -12.36 -1.41 -26.43
CA SER A 84 -11.54 -0.18 -26.45
C SER A 84 -11.47 0.58 -25.14
N LYS A 85 -12.33 0.26 -24.15
CA LYS A 85 -12.47 0.98 -22.88
C LYS A 85 -11.75 0.32 -21.72
N VAL A 86 -11.12 -0.84 -21.92
CA VAL A 86 -10.58 -1.66 -20.83
C VAL A 86 -9.10 -1.94 -21.05
N SER A 87 -8.26 -1.66 -20.06
CA SER A 87 -6.82 -1.93 -20.14
C SER A 87 -6.54 -3.42 -20.28
N GLU A 88 -5.53 -3.79 -21.06
CA GLU A 88 -4.88 -5.09 -20.89
C GLU A 88 -4.04 -5.03 -19.61
N PRO A 89 -4.16 -6.01 -18.69
CA PRO A 89 -3.35 -6.04 -17.49
C PRO A 89 -1.88 -6.28 -17.86
N GLU A 90 -1.00 -5.50 -17.23
CA GLU A 90 0.44 -5.68 -17.35
C GLU A 90 0.87 -6.92 -16.58
N SER A 91 1.73 -7.75 -17.19
CA SER A 91 2.24 -8.95 -16.54
C SER A 91 3.45 -8.62 -15.66
N PRO A 92 3.38 -8.88 -14.34
CA PRO A 92 4.53 -8.74 -13.46
C PRO A 92 5.62 -9.73 -13.88
N LYS A 93 6.88 -9.33 -13.72
CA LYS A 93 8.03 -10.20 -14.01
C LYS A 93 8.84 -10.49 -12.76
N ILE A 94 9.03 -9.49 -11.91
CA ILE A 94 9.90 -9.58 -10.74
C ILE A 94 9.08 -9.78 -9.46
N ALA A 95 7.95 -9.10 -9.31
CA ALA A 95 7.09 -9.25 -8.15
C ALA A 95 5.63 -9.03 -8.53
N ALA A 96 4.71 -9.73 -7.86
CA ALA A 96 3.27 -9.61 -8.16
C ALA A 96 2.74 -8.18 -8.04
N ASN A 97 3.38 -7.33 -7.21
CA ASN A 97 3.00 -5.93 -7.00
C ASN A 97 3.73 -4.93 -7.93
N GLU A 98 4.42 -5.41 -8.97
CA GLU A 98 5.14 -4.59 -9.95
C GLU A 98 4.19 -3.66 -10.75
N PRO A 99 3.10 -4.15 -11.39
CA PRO A 99 2.14 -3.30 -12.09
C PRO A 99 1.58 -2.19 -11.21
N LYS A 100 1.21 -2.54 -9.97
CA LYS A 100 0.73 -1.55 -8.99
C LYS A 100 1.76 -0.45 -8.75
N SER A 101 3.04 -0.81 -8.60
CA SER A 101 4.14 0.15 -8.37
C SER A 101 4.28 1.13 -9.54
N GLU A 102 4.10 0.67 -10.78
CA GLU A 102 4.08 1.53 -11.98
C GLU A 102 2.85 2.43 -12.04
N MET A 103 1.68 1.93 -11.64
CA MET A 103 0.45 2.75 -11.56
C MET A 103 0.60 3.87 -10.55
N ILE A 104 1.18 3.59 -9.37
CA ILE A 104 1.47 4.57 -8.33
C ILE A 104 2.40 5.66 -8.86
N SER A 105 3.52 5.29 -9.49
CA SER A 105 4.49 6.29 -9.98
C SER A 105 3.89 7.15 -11.09
N THR A 106 3.13 6.54 -12.00
CA THR A 106 2.47 7.22 -13.12
C THR A 106 1.43 8.23 -12.62
N GLY A 107 0.55 7.78 -11.74
CA GLY A 107 -0.49 8.62 -11.14
C GLY A 107 0.07 9.74 -10.25
N ALA A 108 1.07 9.44 -9.43
CA ALA A 108 1.72 10.44 -8.59
C ALA A 108 2.38 11.55 -9.43
N ASN A 109 3.07 11.18 -10.51
CA ASN A 109 3.66 12.16 -11.42
C ASN A 109 2.60 13.05 -12.08
N PHE A 110 1.44 12.51 -12.44
CA PHE A 110 0.33 13.31 -12.97
C PHE A 110 -0.20 14.30 -11.95
N ILE A 111 -0.48 13.84 -10.73
CA ILE A 111 -0.98 14.69 -9.64
C ILE A 111 0.02 15.81 -9.34
N LEU A 112 1.31 15.49 -9.21
CA LEU A 112 2.34 16.48 -8.90
C LEU A 112 2.53 17.51 -10.01
N LYS A 113 2.42 17.11 -11.29
CA LYS A 113 2.44 18.07 -12.41
C LYS A 113 1.26 19.03 -12.43
N SER A 114 0.13 18.62 -11.86
CA SER A 114 -1.07 19.46 -11.77
C SER A 114 -1.03 20.48 -10.63
N ARG A 115 0.00 20.42 -9.77
CA ARG A 115 0.18 21.28 -8.60
C ARG A 115 1.29 22.29 -8.84
N ASP A 116 0.90 23.49 -9.26
CA ASP A 116 1.82 24.60 -9.54
C ASP A 116 2.63 25.06 -8.31
N ASP A 117 2.14 24.76 -7.10
CA ASP A 117 2.78 25.10 -5.82
C ASP A 117 3.90 24.11 -5.40
N LEU A 118 3.97 22.94 -6.04
CA LEU A 118 4.94 21.89 -5.70
C LEU A 118 6.04 21.79 -6.75
N ASN A 119 7.20 22.38 -6.46
CA ASN A 119 8.40 22.22 -7.28
C ASN A 119 9.22 20.98 -6.86
N VAL A 120 8.59 19.79 -6.87
CA VAL A 120 9.24 18.52 -6.51
C VAL A 120 9.08 17.52 -7.65
N GLN A 121 10.19 16.89 -8.05
CA GLN A 121 10.19 15.75 -8.97
C GLN A 121 10.73 14.53 -8.22
N PRO A 122 9.87 13.69 -7.63
CA PRO A 122 10.31 12.49 -6.96
C PRO A 122 10.81 11.46 -7.98
N HIS A 123 11.78 10.67 -7.57
CA HIS A 123 12.34 9.53 -8.33
C HIS A 123 12.16 8.24 -7.54
N VAL A 124 11.70 8.31 -6.29
CA VAL A 124 11.22 7.18 -5.49
C VAL A 124 9.74 7.35 -5.21
N PHE A 125 8.98 6.29 -5.43
CA PHE A 125 7.55 6.20 -5.18
C PHE A 125 7.30 5.03 -4.24
N LEU A 126 6.74 5.32 -3.07
CA LEU A 126 6.42 4.35 -2.04
C LEU A 126 4.91 4.39 -1.77
N ASP A 127 4.29 3.23 -1.71
CA ASP A 127 2.90 3.03 -1.33
C ASP A 127 2.83 2.03 -0.18
N LEU A 128 2.31 2.49 0.95
CA LEU A 128 2.10 1.69 2.15
C LEU A 128 0.60 1.43 2.33
N SER A 129 -0.05 0.91 1.31
CA SER A 129 -1.35 0.23 1.43
C SER A 129 -1.16 -1.12 2.15
N THR A 130 -2.05 -2.10 1.98
CA THR A 130 -1.88 -3.44 2.61
C THR A 130 -0.48 -4.00 2.37
N CYS A 131 0.00 -3.91 1.13
CA CYS A 131 1.32 -4.32 0.70
C CYS A 131 2.23 -3.11 0.50
N PHE A 132 3.53 -3.28 0.78
CA PHE A 132 4.52 -2.26 0.48
C PHE A 132 4.87 -2.36 -0.99
N SER A 133 4.32 -1.44 -1.78
CA SER A 133 4.59 -1.34 -3.21
C SER A 133 5.42 -0.09 -3.47
N GLY A 134 6.33 -0.16 -4.43
CA GLY A 134 7.14 0.99 -4.74
C GLY A 134 8.22 0.70 -5.75
N LEU A 135 8.73 1.77 -6.34
CA LEU A 135 9.85 1.71 -7.26
C LEU A 135 10.71 2.96 -7.15
N ALA A 136 11.96 2.83 -7.61
CA ALA A 136 12.83 3.96 -7.85
C ALA A 136 13.36 3.93 -9.28
N TYR A 137 13.39 5.08 -9.93
CA TYR A 137 14.02 5.25 -11.24
C TYR A 137 15.50 5.60 -11.10
N SER A 138 16.32 5.13 -12.04
CA SER A 138 17.73 5.47 -12.13
C SER A 138 17.94 6.99 -12.18
N SER A 139 18.97 7.47 -11.48
CA SER A 139 19.37 8.88 -11.53
C SER A 139 19.57 9.36 -12.97
N GLY A 140 18.73 10.29 -13.44
CA GLY A 140 18.77 10.86 -14.79
C GLY A 140 17.83 10.21 -15.82
N SER A 141 17.16 9.11 -15.48
CA SER A 141 16.11 8.48 -16.29
C SER A 141 14.76 8.54 -15.57
N LYS A 142 13.66 8.74 -16.32
CA LYS A 142 12.29 8.63 -15.78
C LYS A 142 11.61 7.31 -16.14
N ARG A 143 12.35 6.38 -16.75
CA ARG A 143 11.78 5.15 -17.33
C ARG A 143 12.49 3.88 -16.91
N GLU A 144 13.77 3.97 -16.57
CA GLU A 144 14.53 2.79 -16.15
C GLU A 144 14.34 2.59 -14.65
N VAL A 145 13.62 1.53 -14.29
CA VAL A 145 13.44 1.11 -12.90
C VAL A 145 14.76 0.53 -12.41
N GLU A 146 15.32 1.11 -11.36
CA GLU A 146 16.53 0.61 -10.70
C GLU A 146 16.18 -0.26 -9.49
N VAL A 147 15.07 0.06 -8.83
CA VAL A 147 14.61 -0.64 -7.62
C VAL A 147 13.13 -0.96 -7.71
N LEU A 148 12.78 -2.14 -7.24
CA LEU A 148 11.42 -2.52 -6.90
C LEU A 148 11.33 -2.79 -5.39
N VAL A 149 10.27 -2.31 -4.77
CA VAL A 149 9.94 -2.51 -3.36
C VAL A 149 8.76 -3.46 -3.24
N SER A 150 8.90 -4.48 -2.40
CA SER A 150 7.86 -5.49 -2.19
C SER A 150 7.81 -5.95 -0.74
N GLY A 151 6.65 -6.42 -0.29
CA GLY A 151 6.45 -7.04 1.01
C GLY A 151 5.35 -6.41 1.86
N LEU A 152 5.50 -6.47 3.18
CA LEU A 152 4.47 -6.01 4.13
C LEU A 152 4.46 -4.48 4.24
N GLY A 153 3.32 -3.86 3.93
CA GLY A 153 3.08 -2.43 4.08
C GLY A 153 2.32 -2.14 5.37
N SER A 154 1.13 -1.55 5.22
CA SER A 154 0.16 -1.38 6.31
C SER A 154 -0.27 -2.69 6.98
N ALA A 155 -0.03 -3.87 6.40
CA ALA A 155 -0.21 -5.14 7.11
C ALA A 155 0.55 -5.21 8.44
N VAL A 156 1.70 -4.52 8.55
CA VAL A 156 2.43 -4.37 9.82
C VAL A 156 1.64 -3.49 10.80
N LEU A 157 1.06 -2.39 10.31
CA LEU A 157 0.25 -1.47 11.12
C LEU A 157 -1.10 -2.10 11.51
N ASP A 158 -1.65 -2.95 10.65
CA ASP A 158 -2.85 -3.74 10.93
C ASP A 158 -2.59 -4.78 12.00
N ALA A 159 -1.40 -5.37 12.06
CA ALA A 159 -1.03 -6.22 13.18
C ALA A 159 -1.07 -5.45 14.50
N LEU A 160 -0.60 -4.21 14.57
CA LEU A 160 -0.78 -3.36 15.76
C LEU A 160 -2.26 -3.16 16.09
N ALA A 161 -3.05 -2.77 15.09
CA ALA A 161 -4.46 -2.49 15.29
C ALA A 161 -5.24 -3.72 15.81
N ARG A 162 -4.90 -4.93 15.34
CA ARG A 162 -5.48 -6.20 15.80
C ARG A 162 -5.20 -6.54 17.26
N GLY A 163 -4.30 -5.81 17.92
CA GLY A 163 -4.11 -5.87 19.37
C GLY A 163 -5.19 -5.14 20.17
N HIS A 164 -6.00 -4.29 19.53
CA HIS A 164 -7.09 -3.54 20.15
C HIS A 164 -8.34 -4.42 20.35
N PRO A 165 -9.01 -4.38 21.52
CA PRO A 165 -10.14 -5.27 21.83
C PRO A 165 -11.35 -5.11 20.88
N ASP A 166 -11.56 -3.91 20.35
CA ASP A 166 -12.68 -3.62 19.43
C ASP A 166 -12.35 -3.86 17.95
N VAL A 167 -11.11 -4.26 17.64
CA VAL A 167 -10.67 -4.54 16.26
C VAL A 167 -10.73 -6.05 16.03
N ASN A 168 -11.20 -6.46 14.86
CA ASN A 168 -11.26 -7.89 14.54
C ASN A 168 -9.85 -8.50 14.54
N SER A 169 -9.59 -9.48 15.40
CA SER A 169 -8.25 -10.05 15.59
C SER A 169 -7.68 -10.78 14.36
N GLN A 170 -8.51 -11.17 13.39
CA GLN A 170 -8.08 -11.91 12.21
C GLN A 170 -7.91 -11.00 10.98
N TYR A 171 -8.88 -10.12 10.72
CA TYR A 171 -8.97 -9.30 9.50
C TYR A 171 -9.06 -7.79 9.77
N GLY A 172 -8.91 -7.37 11.03
CA GLY A 172 -8.99 -5.98 11.43
C GLY A 172 -7.84 -5.14 10.91
N SER A 173 -8.08 -3.83 10.80
CA SER A 173 -7.12 -2.87 10.26
C SER A 173 -7.10 -1.57 11.05
N THR A 174 -6.10 -0.72 10.78
CA THR A 174 -6.01 0.63 11.39
C THR A 174 -7.27 1.47 11.17
N LEU A 175 -8.02 1.22 10.10
CA LEU A 175 -9.26 1.94 9.78
C LEU A 175 -10.40 1.69 10.77
N GLN A 176 -10.31 0.63 11.59
CA GLN A 176 -11.29 0.29 12.62
C GLN A 176 -11.00 1.00 13.95
N ILE A 177 -9.83 1.63 14.10
CA ILE A 177 -9.52 2.45 15.27
C ILE A 177 -10.13 3.83 15.03
N SER A 178 -11.37 4.01 15.47
CA SER A 178 -12.07 5.29 15.43
C SER A 178 -11.84 6.11 16.69
N ASP A 179 -11.82 7.44 16.55
CA ASP A 179 -11.88 8.42 17.64
C ASP A 179 -10.83 8.21 18.75
N PRO A 180 -9.56 8.61 18.51
CA PRO A 180 -8.53 8.55 19.54
C PRO A 180 -8.97 9.40 20.74
N THR A 181 -9.20 8.75 21.87
CA THR A 181 -9.62 9.37 23.12
C THR A 181 -8.69 8.92 24.24
N GLY A 182 -8.64 9.72 25.31
CA GLY A 182 -7.75 9.49 26.44
C GLY A 182 -6.40 10.20 26.28
N GLU A 183 -5.46 9.81 27.13
CA GLU A 183 -4.12 10.38 27.19
C GLU A 183 -3.17 9.67 26.22
N THR A 184 -2.30 10.44 25.57
CA THR A 184 -1.22 9.90 24.75
C THR A 184 0.05 9.80 25.59
N TYR A 185 0.49 8.58 25.83
CA TYR A 185 1.73 8.29 26.55
C TYR A 185 2.91 8.28 25.56
N GLU A 186 3.54 9.44 25.34
CA GLU A 186 4.53 9.63 24.26
C GLU A 186 5.80 8.77 24.42
N GLU A 187 6.31 8.61 25.65
CA GLU A 187 7.53 7.81 25.89
C GLU A 187 7.28 6.33 25.58
N GLU A 188 6.19 5.78 26.12
CA GLU A 188 5.72 4.43 25.87
C GLU A 188 5.39 4.22 24.39
N SER A 189 4.73 5.20 23.75
CA SER A 189 4.43 5.14 22.31
C SER A 189 5.70 5.02 21.47
N SER A 190 6.72 5.81 21.80
CA SER A 190 8.00 5.79 21.11
C SER A 190 8.76 4.49 21.35
N GLN A 191 8.75 3.94 22.57
CA GLN A 191 9.37 2.65 22.89
C GLN A 191 8.70 1.50 22.13
N LEU A 192 7.36 1.41 22.18
CA LEU A 192 6.60 0.36 21.52
C LEU A 192 6.77 0.40 20.00
N ALA A 193 6.68 1.58 19.39
CA ALA A 193 6.94 1.70 17.96
C ALA A 193 8.42 1.38 17.59
N SER A 194 9.36 1.42 18.54
CA SER A 194 10.77 1.06 18.28
C SER A 194 10.90 -0.46 18.25
N GLN A 195 10.22 -1.14 19.16
CA GLN A 195 10.11 -2.60 19.15
C GLN A 195 9.47 -3.09 17.84
N VAL A 196 8.43 -2.43 17.33
CA VAL A 196 7.87 -2.73 16.00
C VAL A 196 8.94 -2.59 14.92
N ALA A 197 9.67 -1.47 14.92
CA ALA A 197 10.72 -1.23 13.95
C ALA A 197 11.86 -2.27 14.03
N GLU A 198 12.17 -2.82 15.20
CA GLU A 198 13.17 -3.88 15.37
C GLU A 198 12.74 -5.22 14.73
N GLN A 199 11.45 -5.54 14.81
CA GLN A 199 10.87 -6.76 14.21
C GLN A 199 10.78 -6.68 12.68
N VAL A 200 10.67 -5.47 12.13
CA VAL A 200 10.56 -5.25 10.68
C VAL A 200 11.93 -5.30 10.01
N ARG A 201 12.10 -6.22 9.07
CA ARG A 201 13.31 -6.36 8.26
C ARG A 201 13.11 -5.72 6.89
N ILE A 202 13.88 -4.68 6.61
CA ILE A 202 13.98 -4.06 5.28
C ILE A 202 15.39 -4.25 4.74
N ARG A 203 15.52 -4.95 3.61
CA ARG A 203 16.81 -5.24 2.96
C ARG A 203 16.64 -5.75 1.54
N ARG A 204 17.73 -5.77 0.77
CA ARG A 204 17.77 -6.47 -0.52
C ARG A 204 17.37 -7.95 -0.38
N ALA A 205 16.52 -8.41 -1.28
CA ALA A 205 16.03 -9.78 -1.31
C ALA A 205 17.18 -10.78 -1.57
N PRO A 206 17.40 -11.79 -0.70
CA PRO A 206 18.40 -12.83 -0.94
C PRO A 206 18.10 -13.66 -2.19
N SER A 207 19.14 -14.20 -2.83
CA SER A 207 18.96 -15.14 -3.94
C SER A 207 18.11 -16.36 -3.53
N GLY A 208 17.23 -16.81 -4.42
CA GLY A 208 16.33 -17.94 -4.18
C GLY A 208 15.09 -17.61 -3.34
N THR A 209 14.93 -16.37 -2.90
CA THR A 209 13.67 -15.89 -2.31
C THR A 209 12.56 -15.97 -3.36
N ARG A 210 11.46 -16.63 -2.99
CA ARG A 210 10.24 -16.73 -3.82
C ARG A 210 9.10 -15.87 -3.31
N ARG A 211 9.20 -15.39 -2.06
CA ARG A 211 8.20 -14.57 -1.41
C ARG A 211 8.87 -13.56 -0.48
N ILE A 212 8.30 -12.37 -0.40
CA ILE A 212 8.67 -11.35 0.58
C ILE A 212 7.39 -10.95 1.31
N GLY A 213 7.33 -11.22 2.61
CA GLY A 213 6.04 -11.21 3.31
C GLY A 213 5.09 -12.19 2.60
N SER A 214 3.93 -11.68 2.21
CA SER A 214 2.93 -12.45 1.49
C SER A 214 3.03 -12.36 -0.04
N ILE A 215 4.00 -11.64 -0.61
CA ILE A 215 4.02 -11.32 -2.05
C ILE A 215 4.95 -12.28 -2.81
N PRO A 216 4.47 -12.97 -3.86
CA PRO A 216 5.32 -13.73 -4.78
C PRO A 216 6.33 -12.86 -5.52
N VAL A 217 7.55 -13.37 -5.64
CA VAL A 217 8.65 -12.70 -6.33
C VAL A 217 9.53 -13.68 -7.11
N ASP A 218 10.10 -13.23 -8.21
CA ASP A 218 11.22 -13.87 -8.90
C ASP A 218 12.49 -13.03 -8.76
N VAL A 219 13.30 -13.37 -7.75
CA VAL A 219 14.59 -12.71 -7.52
C VAL A 219 15.58 -12.94 -8.67
N ARG A 220 15.48 -14.06 -9.41
CA ARG A 220 16.40 -14.32 -10.52
C ARG A 220 16.12 -13.35 -11.65
N GLU A 221 14.85 -13.17 -12.00
CA GLU A 221 14.41 -12.21 -12.99
C GLU A 221 14.84 -10.78 -12.61
N SER A 222 14.80 -10.43 -11.31
CA SER A 222 15.35 -9.17 -10.81
C SER A 222 16.84 -8.98 -11.15
N TYR A 223 17.67 -10.02 -11.03
CA TYR A 223 19.08 -9.95 -11.42
C TYR A 223 19.26 -9.84 -12.94
N ASP A 224 18.47 -10.57 -13.72
CA ASP A 224 18.53 -10.57 -15.18
C ASP A 224 18.14 -9.21 -15.76
N GLN A 225 17.14 -8.56 -15.16
CA GLN A 225 16.73 -7.19 -15.49
C GLN A 225 17.57 -6.10 -14.81
N LYS A 226 18.52 -6.47 -13.96
CA LYS A 226 19.37 -5.54 -13.18
C LYS A 226 18.57 -4.60 -12.27
N VAL A 227 17.41 -5.04 -11.81
CA VAL A 227 16.55 -4.33 -10.84
C VAL A 227 16.86 -4.87 -9.44
N LYS A 228 17.20 -3.99 -8.50
CA LYS A 228 17.34 -4.38 -7.11
C LYS A 228 15.96 -4.56 -6.49
N LEU A 229 15.67 -5.77 -6.01
CA LEU A 229 14.46 -6.03 -5.23
C LEU A 229 14.74 -5.80 -3.73
N ILE A 230 14.10 -4.80 -3.13
CA ILE A 230 14.16 -4.52 -1.69
C ILE A 230 12.88 -5.02 -1.05
N GLY A 231 13.04 -5.87 -0.04
CA GLY A 231 11.93 -6.49 0.67
C GLY A 231 11.66 -5.86 2.03
N CYS A 232 10.38 -5.77 2.41
CA CYS A 232 9.90 -5.48 3.77
C CYS A 232 9.17 -6.70 4.34
N ASP A 233 9.65 -7.25 5.46
CA ASP A 233 9.06 -8.46 6.06
C ASP A 233 9.14 -8.43 7.59
N VAL A 234 8.30 -9.23 8.25
CA VAL A 234 8.32 -9.46 9.70
C VAL A 234 8.49 -10.96 9.92
N GLY A 235 9.66 -11.36 10.42
CA GLY A 235 10.06 -12.77 10.49
C GLY A 235 10.46 -13.34 9.14
N LYS A 236 9.81 -14.45 8.74
CA LYS A 236 9.94 -15.08 7.42
C LYS A 236 8.55 -15.24 6.82
N ASN A 237 8.25 -14.43 5.80
CA ASN A 237 6.94 -14.37 5.18
C ASN A 237 5.85 -14.16 6.24
N GLU A 238 5.95 -13.07 6.99
CA GLU A 238 4.96 -12.65 8.00
C GLU A 238 4.82 -13.54 9.25
N SER A 239 5.68 -14.55 9.41
CA SER A 239 5.62 -15.54 10.49
C SER A 239 5.70 -14.98 11.91
N GLU A 240 6.12 -13.72 12.07
CA GLU A 240 6.28 -13.05 13.36
C GLU A 240 5.32 -11.87 13.55
N LEU A 241 4.28 -11.74 12.71
CA LEU A 241 3.26 -10.69 12.88
C LEU A 241 2.54 -10.78 14.24
N ASP A 242 2.42 -11.97 14.84
CA ASP A 242 1.84 -12.13 16.17
C ASP A 242 2.60 -11.33 17.24
N ASN A 243 3.92 -11.17 17.10
CA ASN A 243 4.71 -10.33 18.02
C ASN A 243 4.29 -8.85 17.92
N ILE A 244 3.91 -8.39 16.72
CA ILE A 244 3.41 -7.02 16.52
C ILE A 244 2.01 -6.87 17.10
N ILE A 245 1.17 -7.92 17.05
CA ILE A 245 -0.15 -7.93 17.70
C ILE A 245 -0.02 -7.79 19.22
N GLU A 246 0.96 -8.46 19.83
CA GLU A 246 1.23 -8.33 21.27
C GLU A 246 1.63 -6.89 21.65
N ILE A 247 2.50 -6.25 20.85
CA ILE A 247 2.83 -4.82 21.03
C ILE A 247 1.58 -3.95 20.90
N GLY A 248 0.71 -4.25 19.94
CA GLY A 248 -0.57 -3.56 19.78
C GLY A 248 -1.49 -3.72 20.99
N ARG A 249 -1.50 -4.89 21.63
CA ARG A 249 -2.28 -5.13 22.85
C ARG A 249 -1.74 -4.35 24.03
N GLU A 250 -0.42 -4.29 24.17
CA GLU A 250 0.24 -3.45 25.17
C GLU A 250 -0.09 -1.97 24.95
N ALA A 251 0.08 -1.46 23.72
CA ALA A 251 -0.27 -0.09 23.37
C ALA A 251 -1.75 0.23 23.67
N SER A 252 -2.66 -0.69 23.35
CA SER A 252 -4.10 -0.54 23.60
C SER A 252 -4.44 -0.47 25.08
N SER A 253 -3.63 -1.07 25.97
CA SER A 253 -3.84 -1.01 27.42
C SER A 253 -3.67 0.40 27.99
N TYR A 254 -2.96 1.28 27.28
CA TYR A 254 -2.82 2.71 27.61
C TYR A 254 -3.96 3.58 27.04
N GLY A 255 -4.80 3.05 26.15
CA GLY A 255 -5.94 3.74 25.52
C GLY A 255 -5.81 3.94 24.00
N THR A 256 -6.92 4.32 23.36
CA THR A 256 -7.01 4.44 21.89
C THR A 256 -6.09 5.52 21.33
N ALA A 257 -5.91 6.63 22.05
CA ALA A 257 -4.95 7.68 21.67
C ALA A 257 -3.51 7.17 21.60
N THR A 258 -3.11 6.29 22.53
CA THR A 258 -1.74 5.75 22.58
C THR A 258 -1.48 4.73 21.48
N ILE A 259 -2.39 3.77 21.22
CA ILE A 259 -2.21 2.87 20.07
C ILE A 259 -2.20 3.61 18.74
N GLN A 260 -3.04 4.64 18.56
CA GLN A 260 -3.01 5.46 17.35
C GLN A 260 -1.65 6.15 17.19
N ARG A 261 -1.09 6.66 18.29
CA ARG A 261 0.25 7.25 18.30
C ARG A 261 1.34 6.23 17.93
N VAL A 262 1.27 5.01 18.46
CA VAL A 262 2.19 3.91 18.11
C VAL A 262 2.10 3.56 16.62
N ILE A 263 0.89 3.53 16.05
CA ILE A 263 0.68 3.29 14.62
C ILE A 263 1.33 4.39 13.76
N ASP A 264 1.16 5.66 14.13
CA ASP A 264 1.72 6.79 13.38
C ASP A 264 3.25 6.82 13.45
N LEU A 265 3.83 6.58 14.64
CA LEU A 265 5.28 6.46 14.82
C LEU A 265 5.86 5.24 14.07
N SER A 266 5.13 4.12 14.08
CA SER A 266 5.54 2.90 13.35
C SER A 266 5.52 3.13 11.85
N PHE A 267 4.51 3.84 11.33
CA PHE A 267 4.46 4.26 9.93
C PHE A 267 5.68 5.12 9.57
N ALA A 268 5.99 6.15 10.37
CA ALA A 268 7.15 6.99 10.14
C ALA A 268 8.45 6.17 10.10
N ARG A 269 8.62 5.23 11.05
CA ARG A 269 9.78 4.34 11.10
C ARG A 269 9.87 3.37 9.93
N LEU A 270 8.77 2.86 9.40
CA LEU A 270 8.77 2.05 8.18
C LEU A 270 9.29 2.85 6.97
N ILE A 271 8.80 4.08 6.79
CA ILE A 271 9.30 4.99 5.74
C ILE A 271 10.77 5.31 5.95
N GLY A 272 11.17 5.64 7.18
CA GLY A 272 12.56 5.93 7.53
C GLY A 272 13.50 4.75 7.25
N LYS A 273 13.12 3.52 7.65
CA LYS A 273 13.92 2.31 7.38
C LYS A 273 14.02 2.01 5.89
N MET A 274 12.92 2.17 5.12
CA MET A 274 12.96 2.01 3.67
C MET A 274 13.87 3.04 3.00
N THR A 275 13.72 4.31 3.38
CA THR A 275 14.55 5.41 2.87
C THR A 275 16.02 5.19 3.20
N ARG A 276 16.33 4.75 4.42
CA ARG A 276 17.71 4.36 4.80
C ARG A 276 18.24 3.24 3.93
N SER A 277 17.46 2.17 3.72
CA SER A 277 17.90 1.04 2.89
C SER A 277 18.19 1.48 1.45
N LEU A 278 17.37 2.38 0.89
CA LEU A 278 17.61 2.94 -0.45
C LEU A 278 18.89 3.80 -0.48
N TYR A 279 19.12 4.60 0.57
CA TYR A 279 20.30 5.46 0.68
C TYR A 279 21.60 4.65 0.83
N GLU A 280 21.59 3.63 1.70
CA GLU A 280 22.75 2.74 1.92
C GLU A 280 23.08 1.89 0.68
N GLU A 281 22.07 1.55 -0.12
CA GLU A 281 22.25 0.89 -1.43
C GLU A 281 22.70 1.84 -2.56
N GLY A 282 22.87 3.13 -2.26
CA GLY A 282 23.28 4.16 -3.22
C GLY A 282 22.23 4.49 -4.29
N ILE A 283 20.95 4.17 -4.02
CA ILE A 283 19.82 4.41 -4.94
C ILE A 283 19.34 5.84 -4.86
N ILE A 284 19.35 6.40 -3.64
CA ILE A 284 19.00 7.79 -3.39
C ILE A 284 20.18 8.52 -2.79
N GLU A 285 20.26 9.81 -3.10
CA GLU A 285 21.24 10.74 -2.56
C GLU A 285 20.54 11.79 -1.70
N THR A 286 21.30 12.64 -0.99
CA THR A 286 20.68 13.65 -0.11
C THR A 286 19.74 14.61 -0.85
N GLY A 287 19.92 14.82 -2.16
CA GLY A 287 19.06 15.69 -2.98
C GLY A 287 17.78 15.03 -3.52
N SER A 288 17.58 13.75 -3.25
CA SER A 288 16.50 12.91 -3.75
C SER A 288 15.11 13.36 -3.28
N GLY A 289 14.14 13.46 -4.21
CA GLY A 289 12.71 13.60 -3.88
C GLY A 289 12.00 12.26 -3.69
N LEU A 290 11.16 12.18 -2.66
CA LEU A 290 10.41 10.99 -2.26
C LEU A 290 8.90 11.25 -2.38
N CYS A 291 8.16 10.34 -3.00
CA CYS A 291 6.70 10.33 -2.98
C CYS A 291 6.21 9.21 -2.09
N VAL A 292 5.37 9.53 -1.10
CA VAL A 292 4.73 8.56 -0.21
C VAL A 292 3.22 8.57 -0.45
N SER A 293 2.66 7.38 -0.58
CA SER A 293 1.23 7.11 -0.78
C SER A 293 0.80 5.92 0.07
N GLY A 294 -0.51 5.68 0.15
CA GLY A 294 -1.08 4.59 0.94
C GLY A 294 -2.60 4.60 0.86
N ARG A 295 -3.22 3.68 1.61
CA ARG A 295 -4.68 3.49 1.61
C ARG A 295 -5.47 4.56 2.37
N GLU A 296 -4.80 5.31 3.24
CA GLU A 296 -5.41 6.26 4.16
C GLU A 296 -4.93 7.68 3.86
N ASN A 297 -5.79 8.67 4.12
CA ASN A 297 -5.38 10.07 4.05
C ASN A 297 -4.36 10.33 5.17
N PHE A 298 -3.17 10.77 4.82
CA PHE A 298 -2.15 11.09 5.83
C PHE A 298 -2.56 12.33 6.61
N SER A 299 -2.77 12.19 7.92
CA SER A 299 -2.95 13.34 8.83
C SER A 299 -1.73 14.25 8.79
N LYS A 300 -1.88 15.51 9.18
CA LYS A 300 -0.76 16.46 9.20
C LYS A 300 0.34 15.96 10.14
N GLU A 301 -0.06 15.47 11.31
CA GLU A 301 0.80 14.91 12.35
C GLU A 301 1.63 13.75 11.79
N LYS A 302 0.98 12.79 11.11
CA LYS A 302 1.66 11.64 10.50
C LYS A 302 2.68 12.04 9.44
N ARG A 303 2.39 13.07 8.64
CA ARG A 303 3.34 13.63 7.65
C ARG A 303 4.54 14.27 8.33
N GLU A 304 4.31 15.02 9.40
CA GLU A 304 5.38 15.67 10.16
C GLU A 304 6.26 14.66 10.92
N GLU A 305 5.71 13.54 11.39
CA GLU A 305 6.51 12.46 12.00
C GLU A 305 7.51 11.85 11.02
N VAL A 306 7.08 11.56 9.79
CA VAL A 306 7.98 11.09 8.73
C VAL A 306 9.10 12.11 8.47
N LYS A 307 8.73 13.40 8.32
CA LYS A 307 9.71 14.45 8.02
C LYS A 307 10.70 14.67 9.15
N THR A 308 10.21 14.71 10.39
CA THR A 308 11.04 14.83 11.60
C THR A 308 12.03 13.67 11.67
N LEU A 309 11.57 12.43 11.48
CA LEU A 309 12.45 11.28 11.50
C LEU A 309 13.51 11.34 10.39
N LEU A 310 13.15 11.74 9.17
CA LEU A 310 14.11 11.90 8.08
C LEU A 310 15.16 12.98 8.40
N VAL A 311 14.78 14.08 9.04
CA VAL A 311 15.71 15.11 9.52
C VAL A 311 16.65 14.54 10.59
N GLU A 312 16.14 13.82 11.59
CA GLU A 312 16.95 13.18 12.63
C GLU A 312 17.95 12.15 12.08
N MET A 313 17.64 11.56 10.92
CA MET A 313 18.53 10.66 10.20
C MET A 313 19.62 11.38 9.36
N GLY A 314 19.65 12.73 9.36
CA GLY A 314 20.55 13.53 8.52
C GLY A 314 20.16 13.56 7.03
N LEU A 315 18.86 13.41 6.74
CA LEU A 315 18.29 13.40 5.40
C LEU A 315 17.37 14.62 5.19
N GLU A 316 17.76 15.79 5.69
CA GLU A 316 16.92 17.00 5.73
C GLU A 316 16.40 17.41 4.36
N LYS A 317 17.26 17.37 3.35
CA LYS A 317 16.88 17.67 1.96
C LYS A 317 15.89 16.67 1.36
N ILE A 318 15.94 15.40 1.78
CA ILE A 318 14.94 14.41 1.37
C ILE A 318 13.62 14.71 2.09
N ALA A 319 13.66 15.05 3.38
CA ALA A 319 12.48 15.43 4.16
C ALA A 319 11.75 16.65 3.53
N GLU A 320 12.49 17.68 3.12
CA GLU A 320 11.97 18.86 2.40
C GLU A 320 11.30 18.50 1.07
N LYS A 321 11.86 17.52 0.35
CA LYS A 321 11.36 17.05 -0.95
C LYS A 321 10.44 15.83 -0.84
N THR A 322 10.01 15.47 0.36
CA THR A 322 9.05 14.38 0.58
C THR A 322 7.64 14.92 0.40
N VAL A 323 6.92 14.33 -0.56
CA VAL A 323 5.52 14.68 -0.87
C VAL A 323 4.61 13.49 -0.56
N PHE A 324 3.41 13.81 -0.07
CA PHE A 324 2.38 12.83 0.24
C PHE A 324 1.25 12.96 -0.77
N VAL A 325 0.87 11.85 -1.39
CA VAL A 325 -0.13 11.79 -2.45
C VAL A 325 -1.16 10.74 -2.10
N ASP A 326 -2.43 11.14 -2.10
CA ASP A 326 -3.55 10.27 -1.77
C ASP A 326 -3.97 9.49 -3.02
N ASN A 327 -4.03 8.15 -2.90
CA ASN A 327 -4.47 7.19 -3.93
C ASN A 327 -4.02 7.49 -5.38
N PRO A 328 -2.70 7.60 -5.65
CA PRO A 328 -2.20 7.94 -6.98
C PRO A 328 -2.59 6.91 -8.05
N ALA A 329 -2.68 5.62 -7.71
CA ALA A 329 -3.01 4.56 -8.66
C ALA A 329 -4.37 4.79 -9.37
N SER A 330 -5.31 5.47 -8.72
CA SER A 330 -6.62 5.82 -9.32
C SER A 330 -6.52 6.75 -10.54
N TYR A 331 -5.43 7.51 -10.68
CA TYR A 331 -5.20 8.41 -11.81
C TYR A 331 -4.56 7.73 -13.02
N TYR A 332 -4.16 6.45 -12.89
CA TYR A 332 -3.60 5.71 -14.02
C TYR A 332 -4.55 5.67 -15.22
N GLY A 333 -5.84 5.45 -14.96
CA GLY A 333 -6.86 5.43 -16.00
C GLY A 333 -7.04 6.79 -16.69
N VAL A 334 -6.98 7.88 -15.94
CA VAL A 334 -7.07 9.26 -16.48
C VAL A 334 -5.93 9.57 -17.44
N ILE A 335 -4.75 8.98 -17.23
CA ILE A 335 -3.56 9.21 -18.06
C ILE A 335 -3.61 8.36 -19.34
N LYS A 336 -4.31 7.24 -19.32
CA LYS A 336 -4.40 6.28 -20.42
C LYS A 336 -5.60 6.54 -21.35
N ALA A 337 -6.65 7.19 -20.85
CA ALA A 337 -7.75 7.74 -21.64
C ALA A 337 -7.26 8.89 -22.54
#